data_AF-A0A840BXN7-F1
#
_entry.id   AF-A0A840BXN7-F1
#
_cell.length_a   1.000
_cell.length_b   1.000
_cell.length_c   1.000
_cell.angle_alpha   90.00
_cell.angle_beta   90.00
_cell.angle_gamma   90.00
#
_symmetry.space_group_name_H-M   'P 1'
#
loop_
_entity.id
_entity.type
_entity.pdbx_description
1 polymer ?
#
loop_
_entity_poly.entity_id
_entity_poly.type
_entity_poly.pdbx_seq_one_letter_code
_entity_poly.pdbx_strand_id
1 'polypeptide(L)'
;MAEPSASLVIDVVSDVVCPWCFIGKRRLAAALAQRPDVAVTVNWRPFQLDPTIPSGGIDRKEYLRRKFGDDERIAALHDNVRAAAADTGIAFRFEAIERSPNTLDAHRLIRWAQPLGRQDAVVERLFSDYFLAGRDIGDHAVLTEAAASGGLDPADVRARLATEDDKDAVREEIATAARLGISGVPFFIFDGRYGVSGAQAPETLVEVIDKTLAG
;
A
#
# COMPACT_ATOMS: atom_id res chain seq x y z
N MET A 1 14.43 19.92 -21.03
CA MET A 1 14.42 19.02 -19.86
C MET A 1 15.53 18.02 -20.09
N ALA A 2 16.50 17.92 -19.19
CA ALA A 2 17.57 16.92 -19.32
C ALA A 2 16.98 15.52 -19.24
N GLU A 3 17.45 14.59 -20.06
CA GLU A 3 17.11 13.18 -19.91
C GLU A 3 17.71 12.66 -18.59
N PRO A 4 16.97 11.85 -17.82
CA PRO A 4 17.46 11.32 -16.55
C PRO A 4 18.71 10.48 -16.77
N SER A 5 19.79 10.78 -16.04
CA SER A 5 21.09 10.13 -16.20
C SER A 5 21.19 8.79 -15.49
N ALA A 6 20.22 8.45 -14.64
CA ALA A 6 20.15 7.19 -13.91
C ALA A 6 18.70 6.72 -13.76
N SER A 7 18.51 5.39 -13.75
CA SER A 7 17.22 4.74 -13.50
C SER A 7 17.28 3.92 -12.22
N LEU A 8 16.19 3.90 -11.46
CA LEU A 8 16.08 3.17 -10.20
C LEU A 8 14.74 2.44 -10.15
N VAL A 9 14.76 1.16 -9.77
CA VAL A 9 13.54 0.40 -9.49
C VAL A 9 13.35 0.30 -7.98
N ILE A 10 12.15 0.60 -7.51
CA ILE A 10 11.77 0.46 -6.10
C ILE A 10 10.57 -0.46 -6.02
N ASP A 11 10.75 -1.67 -5.49
CA ASP A 11 9.64 -2.53 -5.11
C ASP A 11 9.17 -2.14 -3.69
N VAL A 12 7.89 -1.84 -3.55
CA VAL A 12 7.26 -1.46 -2.28
C VAL A 12 6.29 -2.56 -1.88
N VAL A 13 6.70 -3.39 -0.93
CA VAL A 13 5.84 -4.40 -0.32
C VAL A 13 4.92 -3.71 0.69
N SER A 14 3.61 -3.82 0.45
CA SER A 14 2.61 -2.97 1.09
C SER A 14 1.27 -3.69 1.25
N ASP A 15 0.50 -3.30 2.27
CA ASP A 15 -0.91 -3.68 2.41
C ASP A 15 -1.77 -2.42 2.48
N VAL A 16 -2.90 -2.40 1.76
CA VAL A 16 -3.76 -1.22 1.61
C VAL A 16 -4.55 -0.87 2.87
N VAL A 17 -4.59 -1.77 3.85
CA VAL A 17 -5.14 -1.53 5.19
C VAL A 17 -4.09 -1.22 6.25
N CYS A 18 -2.81 -1.07 5.86
CA CYS A 18 -1.73 -0.65 6.74
C CYS A 18 -1.56 0.89 6.71
N PRO A 19 -1.80 1.62 7.81
CA PRO A 19 -1.67 3.07 7.79
C PRO A 19 -0.22 3.53 7.65
N TRP A 20 0.74 2.73 8.14
CA TRP A 20 2.16 2.97 7.94
C TRP A 20 2.56 2.87 6.47
N CYS A 21 1.90 2.02 5.68
CA CYS A 21 2.14 1.96 4.24
C CYS A 21 1.72 3.25 3.54
N PHE A 22 0.62 3.88 4.00
CA PHE A 22 0.19 5.16 3.44
C PHE A 22 1.17 6.30 3.80
N ILE A 23 1.62 6.35 5.06
CA ILE A 23 2.69 7.27 5.49
C ILE A 23 3.95 7.04 4.66
N GLY A 24 4.37 5.78 4.52
CA GLY A 24 5.54 5.38 3.73
C GLY A 24 5.44 5.80 2.27
N LYS A 25 4.26 5.71 1.65
CA LYS A 25 4.01 6.22 0.29
C LYS A 25 4.28 7.72 0.18
N ARG A 26 3.75 8.52 1.12
CA ARG A 26 3.94 9.98 1.14
C ARG A 26 5.39 10.36 1.38
N ARG A 27 6.08 9.65 2.28
CA ARG A 27 7.51 9.87 2.54
C ARG A 27 8.39 9.47 1.37
N LEU A 28 8.09 8.36 0.69
CA LEU A 28 8.77 7.97 -0.54
C LEU A 28 8.56 9.04 -1.62
N ALA A 29 7.34 9.53 -1.83
CA ALA A 29 7.08 10.61 -2.79
C ALA A 29 7.87 11.88 -2.46
N ALA A 30 7.96 12.25 -1.18
CA ALA A 30 8.76 13.39 -0.73
C ALA A 30 10.27 13.17 -0.96
N ALA A 31 10.79 11.96 -0.75
CA ALA A 31 12.18 11.61 -1.05
C ALA A 31 12.47 11.69 -2.56
N LEU A 32 11.58 11.14 -3.39
CA LEU A 32 11.71 11.17 -4.85
C LEU A 32 11.65 12.58 -5.42
N ALA A 33 10.86 13.48 -4.82
CA ALA A 33 10.84 14.89 -5.22
C ALA A 33 12.20 15.60 -5.01
N GLN A 34 13.07 15.09 -4.15
CA GLN A 34 14.44 15.59 -3.95
C GLN A 34 15.44 15.03 -4.97
N ARG A 35 15.02 14.08 -5.83
CA ARG A 35 15.85 13.45 -6.88
C ARG A 35 15.13 13.51 -8.23
N PRO A 36 14.81 14.73 -8.74
CA PRO A 36 14.05 14.89 -9.99
C PRO A 36 14.81 14.44 -11.25
N ASP A 37 16.12 14.21 -11.13
CA ASP A 37 17.03 13.74 -12.17
C ASP A 37 17.10 12.21 -12.30
N VAL A 38 16.45 11.47 -11.39
CA VAL A 38 16.42 10.01 -11.39
C VAL A 38 15.11 9.50 -12.00
N ALA A 39 15.21 8.64 -13.02
CA ALA A 39 14.05 7.93 -13.56
C ALA A 39 13.65 6.79 -12.62
N VAL A 40 12.62 7.00 -11.81
CA VAL A 40 12.18 5.99 -10.84
C VAL A 40 10.97 5.21 -11.34
N THR A 41 11.07 3.88 -11.29
CA THR A 41 9.93 2.97 -11.43
C THR A 41 9.56 2.40 -10.07
N VAL A 42 8.35 2.70 -9.60
CA VAL A 42 7.81 2.14 -8.35
C VAL A 42 6.88 0.98 -8.67
N ASN A 43 7.22 -0.21 -8.19
CA ASN A 43 6.40 -1.40 -8.28
C ASN A 43 5.72 -1.67 -6.94
N TRP A 44 4.40 -1.79 -6.93
CA TRP A 44 3.65 -2.11 -5.71
C TRP A 44 3.45 -3.61 -5.59
N ARG A 45 3.96 -4.18 -4.49
CA ARG A 45 3.99 -5.61 -4.22
C ARG A 45 3.03 -5.98 -3.08
N PRO A 46 2.23 -7.05 -3.23
CA PRO A 46 1.20 -7.39 -2.27
C PRO A 46 1.77 -7.94 -0.96
N PHE A 47 1.13 -7.54 0.13
CA PHE A 47 1.28 -8.13 1.45
C PHE A 47 -0.10 -8.17 2.12
N GLN A 48 -0.38 -9.18 2.93
CA GLN A 48 -1.58 -9.19 3.77
C GLN A 48 -1.19 -9.22 5.24
N LEU A 49 -1.53 -8.14 5.96
CA LEU A 49 -1.37 -8.06 7.41
C LEU A 49 -2.18 -9.13 8.14
N ASP A 50 -3.29 -9.56 7.53
CA ASP A 50 -4.14 -10.62 8.05
C ASP A 50 -4.85 -11.37 6.92
N PRO A 51 -4.23 -12.44 6.37
CA PRO A 51 -4.83 -13.24 5.32
C PRO A 51 -6.00 -14.11 5.83
N THR A 52 -6.26 -14.14 7.14
CA THR A 52 -7.32 -14.97 7.75
C THR A 52 -8.70 -14.29 7.74
N ILE A 53 -8.76 -12.99 7.46
CA ILE A 53 -10.02 -12.26 7.32
C ILE A 53 -10.81 -12.86 6.14
N PRO A 54 -12.11 -13.22 6.29
CA PRO A 54 -12.91 -13.75 5.20
C PRO A 54 -13.16 -12.70 4.11
N SER A 55 -13.55 -13.11 2.90
CA SER A 55 -13.80 -12.21 1.76
C SER A 55 -14.81 -11.10 2.06
N GLY A 56 -15.85 -11.38 2.85
CA GLY A 56 -16.83 -10.38 3.28
C GLY A 56 -16.33 -9.40 4.35
N GLY A 57 -15.08 -9.52 4.80
CA GLY A 57 -14.52 -8.74 5.90
C GLY A 57 -15.16 -9.06 7.26
N ILE A 58 -14.76 -8.32 8.28
CA ILE A 58 -15.30 -8.40 9.64
C ILE A 58 -15.49 -6.99 10.21
N ASP A 59 -16.27 -6.90 11.30
CA ASP A 59 -16.45 -5.64 12.01
C ASP A 59 -15.10 -5.08 12.48
N ARG A 60 -14.84 -3.80 12.20
CA ARG A 60 -13.55 -3.17 12.49
C ARG A 60 -13.28 -3.09 13.99
N LYS A 61 -14.28 -2.77 14.81
CA LYS A 61 -14.11 -2.60 16.25
C LYS A 61 -13.83 -3.94 16.92
N GLU A 62 -14.60 -4.97 16.56
CA GLU A 62 -14.36 -6.34 17.03
C GLU A 62 -12.95 -6.82 16.62
N TYR A 63 -12.57 -6.59 15.37
CA TYR A 63 -11.25 -6.97 14.87
C TYR A 63 -10.11 -6.31 15.67
N LEU A 64 -10.18 -5.00 15.85
CA LEU A 64 -9.15 -4.26 16.57
C LEU A 64 -9.08 -4.68 18.04
N ARG A 65 -10.23 -4.93 18.69
CA ARG A 65 -10.25 -5.43 20.07
C ARG A 65 -9.60 -6.80 20.21
N ARG A 66 -9.92 -7.72 19.30
CA ARG A 66 -9.29 -9.04 19.26
C ARG A 66 -7.78 -8.94 19.04
N LYS A 67 -7.33 -8.02 18.19
CA LYS A 67 -5.92 -7.89 17.80
C LYS A 67 -5.07 -7.12 18.80
N PHE A 68 -5.61 -6.06 19.40
CA PHE A 68 -4.84 -5.10 20.18
C PHE A 68 -5.30 -4.95 21.63
N GLY A 69 -6.49 -5.43 22.00
CA GLY A 69 -7.01 -5.37 23.36
C GLY A 69 -8.09 -4.31 23.55
N ASP A 70 -7.99 -3.50 24.58
CA ASP A 70 -8.99 -2.49 24.94
C ASP A 70 -9.00 -1.26 24.00
N ASP A 71 -10.09 -0.48 24.10
CA ASP A 71 -10.33 0.70 23.27
C ASP A 71 -9.33 1.83 23.56
N GLU A 72 -8.79 1.93 24.77
CA GLU A 72 -7.80 2.94 25.15
C GLU A 72 -6.46 2.69 24.45
N ARG A 73 -6.01 1.42 24.44
CA ARG A 73 -4.82 1.00 23.71
C ARG A 73 -4.98 1.20 22.20
N ILE A 74 -6.16 0.91 21.66
CA ILE A 74 -6.45 1.15 20.24
C ILE A 74 -6.39 2.64 19.91
N ALA A 75 -6.97 3.50 20.75
CA ALA A 75 -6.91 4.95 20.59
C ALA A 75 -5.46 5.46 20.63
N ALA A 76 -4.66 5.01 21.60
CA ALA A 76 -3.24 5.37 21.69
C ALA A 76 -2.43 4.94 20.45
N LEU A 77 -2.72 3.76 19.87
CA LEU A 77 -2.11 3.32 18.62
C LEU A 77 -2.50 4.23 17.44
N HIS A 78 -3.77 4.61 17.33
CA HIS A 78 -4.23 5.54 16.31
C HIS A 78 -3.60 6.93 16.46
N ASP A 79 -3.45 7.42 17.68
CA ASP A 79 -2.83 8.72 17.94
C ASP A 79 -1.34 8.72 17.61
N ASN A 80 -0.64 7.63 17.90
CA ASN A 80 0.76 7.46 17.46
C ASN A 80 0.86 7.52 15.93
N VAL A 81 -0.03 6.82 15.22
CA VAL A 81 -0.06 6.86 13.74
C VAL A 81 -0.37 8.27 13.23
N ARG A 82 -1.31 8.99 13.84
CA ARG A 82 -1.61 10.39 13.46
C ARG A 82 -0.42 11.31 13.72
N ALA A 83 0.25 11.18 14.86
CA ALA A 83 1.46 11.95 15.17
C ALA A 83 2.57 11.68 14.14
N ALA A 84 2.77 10.40 13.80
CA ALA A 84 3.76 10.00 12.79
C ALA A 84 3.39 10.41 11.35
N ALA A 85 2.16 10.85 11.10
CA ALA A 85 1.70 11.32 9.79
C ALA A 85 1.72 12.84 9.65
N ALA A 86 2.13 13.58 10.68
CA ALA A 86 2.06 15.04 10.73
C ALA A 86 2.79 15.73 9.55
N ASP A 87 3.85 15.12 9.04
CA ASP A 87 4.65 15.56 7.90
C ASP A 87 4.09 15.18 6.52
N THR A 88 3.04 14.35 6.48
CA THR A 88 2.54 13.73 5.23
C THR A 88 1.27 14.37 4.67
N GLY A 89 0.61 15.22 5.45
CA GLY A 89 -0.71 15.78 5.12
C GLY A 89 -1.86 14.78 5.17
N ILE A 90 -1.65 13.56 5.69
CA ILE A 90 -2.71 12.55 5.83
C ILE A 90 -3.57 12.86 7.06
N ALA A 91 -4.86 13.14 6.82
CA ALA A 91 -5.85 13.31 7.88
C ALA A 91 -6.61 12.00 8.11
N PHE A 92 -6.00 11.06 8.85
CA PHE A 92 -6.61 9.75 9.13
C PHE A 92 -7.96 9.89 9.84
N ARG A 93 -8.99 9.24 9.27
CA ARG A 93 -10.35 9.13 9.81
C ARG A 93 -10.63 7.70 10.25
N PHE A 94 -9.82 7.17 11.15
CA PHE A 94 -9.96 5.79 11.66
C PHE A 94 -11.36 5.49 12.20
N GLU A 95 -12.00 6.49 12.79
CA GLU A 95 -13.32 6.41 13.37
C GLU A 95 -14.43 6.22 12.32
N ALA A 96 -14.17 6.56 11.06
CA ALA A 96 -15.09 6.34 9.94
C ALA A 96 -14.98 4.92 9.34
N ILE A 97 -13.97 4.14 9.73
CA ILE A 97 -13.75 2.80 9.19
C ILE A 97 -14.60 1.79 9.98
N GLU A 98 -15.62 1.25 9.33
CA GLU A 98 -16.54 0.28 9.96
C GLU A 98 -16.13 -1.18 9.70
N ARG A 99 -15.36 -1.43 8.64
CA ARG A 99 -15.02 -2.78 8.17
C ARG A 99 -13.50 -2.99 8.12
N SER A 100 -13.05 -4.16 8.56
CA SER A 100 -11.72 -4.69 8.24
C SER A 100 -11.87 -5.67 7.06
N PRO A 101 -11.53 -5.26 5.83
CA PRO A 101 -11.69 -6.11 4.65
C PRO A 101 -10.57 -7.14 4.51
N ASN A 102 -10.83 -8.21 3.76
CA ASN A 102 -9.77 -8.99 3.14
C ASN A 102 -9.21 -8.19 1.95
N THR A 103 -7.90 -8.01 1.88
CA THR A 103 -7.26 -7.16 0.87
C THR A 103 -6.85 -7.89 -0.41
N LEU A 104 -7.19 -9.17 -0.58
CA LEU A 104 -6.74 -9.96 -1.73
C LEU A 104 -7.25 -9.37 -3.05
N ASP A 105 -8.54 -8.99 -3.13
CA ASP A 105 -9.10 -8.39 -4.33
C ASP A 105 -8.57 -6.97 -4.58
N ALA A 106 -8.24 -6.22 -3.53
CA ALA A 106 -7.54 -4.94 -3.67
C ALA A 106 -6.13 -5.12 -4.27
N HIS A 107 -5.41 -6.18 -3.86
CA HIS A 107 -4.11 -6.53 -4.41
C HIS A 107 -4.18 -7.05 -5.85
N ARG A 108 -5.24 -7.79 -6.23
CA ARG A 108 -5.50 -8.13 -7.64
C ARG A 108 -5.63 -6.87 -8.48
N LEU A 109 -6.38 -5.88 -8.00
CA LEU A 109 -6.52 -4.57 -8.67
C LEU A 109 -5.17 -3.90 -8.93
N ILE A 110 -4.32 -3.85 -7.91
CA ILE A 110 -2.98 -3.26 -8.00
C ILE A 110 -2.12 -4.03 -9.02
N ARG A 111 -2.23 -5.36 -9.06
CA ARG A 111 -1.56 -6.20 -10.06
C ARG A 111 -2.06 -5.91 -11.48
N TRP A 112 -3.37 -5.78 -11.68
CA TRP A 112 -3.97 -5.50 -12.99
C TRP A 112 -3.62 -4.11 -13.52
N ALA A 113 -3.36 -3.16 -12.62
CA ALA A 113 -2.91 -1.82 -12.95
C ALA A 113 -1.43 -1.76 -13.41
N GLN A 114 -0.63 -2.79 -13.13
CA GLN A 114 0.79 -2.82 -13.44
C GLN A 114 1.13 -2.69 -14.92
N PRO A 115 0.60 -3.53 -15.84
CA PRO A 115 0.92 -3.41 -17.27
C PRO A 115 0.48 -2.07 -17.89
N LEU A 116 -0.39 -1.31 -17.20
CA LEU A 116 -0.88 0.00 -17.64
C LEU A 116 -0.06 1.16 -17.05
N GLY A 117 0.93 0.89 -16.17
CA GLY A 117 1.66 1.93 -15.44
C GLY A 117 0.78 2.70 -14.45
N ARG A 118 -0.28 2.07 -13.93
CA ARG A 118 -1.30 2.71 -13.08
C ARG A 118 -1.33 2.23 -11.63
N GLN A 119 -0.39 1.39 -11.19
CA GLN A 119 -0.37 0.86 -9.82
C GLN A 119 -0.44 1.96 -8.77
N ASP A 120 0.43 2.97 -8.88
CA ASP A 120 0.52 4.03 -7.86
C ASP A 120 -0.79 4.80 -7.68
N ALA A 121 -1.48 5.10 -8.80
CA ALA A 121 -2.76 5.78 -8.78
C ALA A 121 -3.86 4.93 -8.11
N VAL A 122 -3.89 3.62 -8.40
CA VAL A 122 -4.82 2.68 -7.74
C VAL A 122 -4.51 2.56 -6.25
N VAL A 123 -3.24 2.44 -5.86
CA VAL A 123 -2.82 2.37 -4.46
C VAL A 123 -3.18 3.65 -3.70
N GLU A 124 -2.92 4.83 -4.25
CA GLU A 124 -3.29 6.11 -3.65
C GLU A 124 -4.81 6.19 -3.42
N ARG A 125 -5.60 5.72 -4.40
CA ARG A 125 -7.05 5.73 -4.30
C ARG A 125 -7.57 4.75 -3.26
N LEU A 126 -7.02 3.54 -3.19
CA LEU A 126 -7.39 2.55 -2.16
C LEU A 126 -7.06 3.06 -0.74
N PHE A 127 -5.90 3.67 -0.55
CA PHE A 127 -5.56 4.31 0.72
C PHE A 127 -6.52 5.44 1.07
N SER A 128 -6.86 6.29 0.10
CA SER A 128 -7.79 7.41 0.31
C SER A 128 -9.20 6.92 0.65
N ASP A 129 -9.73 5.96 -0.10
CA ASP A 129 -11.04 5.36 0.13
C ASP A 129 -11.11 4.76 1.55
N TYR A 130 -10.09 4.01 1.97
CA TYR A 130 -10.10 3.36 3.28
C TYR A 130 -9.82 4.34 4.43
N PHE A 131 -8.72 5.09 4.39
CA PHE A 131 -8.24 5.88 5.53
C PHE A 131 -8.81 7.29 5.64
N LEU A 132 -9.26 7.87 4.53
CA LEU A 132 -9.82 9.23 4.50
C LEU A 132 -11.34 9.23 4.35
N ALA A 133 -11.90 8.26 3.63
CA ALA A 133 -13.34 8.16 3.41
C ALA A 133 -14.04 7.06 4.23
N GLY A 134 -13.30 6.13 4.86
CA GLY A 134 -13.89 5.06 5.66
C GLY A 134 -14.60 3.98 4.84
N ARG A 135 -14.36 3.92 3.53
CA ARG A 135 -15.03 3.00 2.61
C ARG A 135 -14.48 1.58 2.75
N ASP A 136 -15.35 0.60 2.56
CA ASP A 136 -14.97 -0.80 2.56
C ASP A 136 -14.27 -1.19 1.25
N ILE A 137 -12.94 -1.27 1.28
CA ILE A 137 -12.12 -1.70 0.13
C ILE A 137 -12.10 -3.24 -0.07
N GLY A 138 -12.99 -3.98 0.61
CA GLY A 138 -13.36 -5.35 0.24
C GLY A 138 -14.60 -5.41 -0.66
N ASP A 139 -15.37 -4.32 -0.76
CA ASP A 139 -16.55 -4.23 -1.62
C ASP A 139 -16.16 -4.05 -3.10
N HIS A 140 -16.67 -4.92 -3.98
CA HIS A 140 -16.37 -4.89 -5.41
C HIS A 140 -16.80 -3.60 -6.11
N ALA A 141 -17.86 -2.93 -5.66
CA ALA A 141 -18.27 -1.64 -6.20
C ALA A 141 -17.27 -0.54 -5.83
N VAL A 142 -16.82 -0.51 -4.57
CA VAL A 142 -15.77 0.42 -4.10
C VAL A 142 -14.47 0.18 -4.86
N LEU A 143 -14.06 -1.09 -4.98
CA LEU A 143 -12.88 -1.48 -5.75
C LEU A 143 -12.98 -1.05 -7.22
N THR A 144 -14.13 -1.28 -7.87
CA THR A 144 -14.33 -0.86 -9.26
C THR A 144 -14.17 0.65 -9.43
N GLU A 145 -14.73 1.45 -8.53
CA GLU A 145 -14.57 2.91 -8.56
C GLU A 145 -13.12 3.34 -8.33
N ALA A 146 -12.42 2.65 -7.42
CA ALA A 146 -11.02 2.91 -7.15
C ALA A 146 -10.16 2.63 -8.38
N ALA A 147 -10.37 1.49 -9.04
CA ALA A 147 -9.70 1.10 -10.27
C ALA A 147 -9.97 2.09 -11.41
N ALA A 148 -11.23 2.48 -11.60
CA ALA A 148 -11.62 3.44 -12.63
C ALA A 148 -10.93 4.78 -12.47
N SER A 149 -10.80 5.25 -11.22
CA SER A 149 -10.13 6.51 -10.92
C SER A 149 -8.61 6.41 -11.07
N GLY A 150 -8.06 5.21 -10.96
CA GLY A 150 -6.68 4.88 -11.33
C GLY A 150 -6.46 4.68 -12.84
N GLY A 151 -7.52 4.71 -13.65
CA GLY A 151 -7.44 4.61 -15.12
C GLY A 151 -7.65 3.20 -15.69
N LEU A 152 -8.22 2.26 -14.92
CA LEU A 152 -8.62 0.94 -15.41
C LEU A 152 -10.06 1.00 -15.97
N ASP A 153 -10.40 0.10 -16.89
CA ASP A 153 -11.77 -0.02 -17.38
C ASP A 153 -12.67 -0.64 -16.29
N PRO A 154 -13.69 0.08 -15.77
CA PRO A 154 -14.57 -0.44 -14.74
C PRO A 154 -15.37 -1.67 -15.18
N ALA A 155 -15.64 -1.86 -16.49
CA ALA A 155 -16.34 -3.05 -16.98
C ALA A 155 -15.45 -4.29 -16.90
N ASP A 156 -14.20 -4.19 -17.34
CA ASP A 156 -13.20 -5.26 -17.22
C ASP A 156 -12.96 -5.63 -15.75
N VAL A 157 -12.76 -4.61 -14.90
CA VAL A 157 -12.54 -4.80 -13.47
C VAL A 157 -13.70 -5.56 -12.81
N ARG A 158 -14.96 -5.17 -13.08
CA ARG A 158 -16.13 -5.90 -12.55
C ARG A 158 -16.17 -7.34 -13.02
N ALA A 159 -15.88 -7.59 -14.30
CA ALA A 159 -15.88 -8.94 -14.86
C ALA A 159 -14.82 -9.82 -14.19
N ARG A 160 -13.61 -9.29 -13.98
CA ARG A 160 -12.51 -10.02 -13.32
C ARG A 160 -12.73 -10.20 -11.81
N LEU A 161 -13.30 -9.21 -11.13
CA LEU A 161 -13.64 -9.33 -9.71
C LEU A 161 -14.66 -10.46 -9.45
N ALA A 162 -15.55 -10.72 -10.42
CA ALA A 162 -16.49 -11.84 -10.36
C ALA A 162 -15.86 -13.24 -10.55
N THR A 163 -14.55 -13.32 -10.84
CA THR A 163 -13.80 -14.57 -10.99
C THR A 163 -12.73 -14.73 -9.92
N GLU A 164 -12.10 -15.91 -9.87
CA GLU A 164 -10.94 -16.19 -9.03
C GLU A 164 -9.60 -15.83 -9.70
N ASP A 165 -9.62 -15.23 -10.90
CA ASP A 165 -8.42 -15.00 -11.71
C ASP A 165 -7.36 -14.21 -10.95
N ASP A 166 -6.09 -14.58 -11.08
CA ASP A 166 -4.95 -13.96 -10.39
C ASP A 166 -4.94 -14.07 -8.86
N LYS A 167 -5.95 -14.63 -8.19
CA LYS A 167 -5.92 -14.80 -6.71
C LYS A 167 -4.74 -15.65 -6.27
N ASP A 168 -4.49 -16.76 -6.94
CA ASP A 168 -3.37 -17.64 -6.60
C ASP A 168 -2.02 -17.02 -6.94
N ALA A 169 -1.94 -16.24 -8.03
CA ALA A 169 -0.74 -15.49 -8.36
C ALA A 169 -0.40 -14.43 -7.29
N VAL A 170 -1.41 -13.70 -6.79
CA VAL A 170 -1.24 -12.72 -5.71
C VAL A 170 -0.85 -13.41 -4.40
N ARG A 171 -1.48 -14.55 -4.06
CA ARG A 171 -1.10 -15.36 -2.89
C ARG A 171 0.34 -15.84 -2.96
N GLU A 172 0.79 -16.28 -4.13
CA GLU A 172 2.17 -16.72 -4.33
C GLU A 172 3.17 -15.56 -4.22
N GLU A 173 2.80 -14.36 -4.68
CA GLU A 173 3.62 -13.15 -4.53
C GLU A 173 3.75 -12.74 -3.04
N ILE A 174 2.65 -12.82 -2.28
CA ILE A 174 2.66 -12.62 -0.82
C ILE A 174 3.54 -13.67 -0.14
N ALA A 175 3.41 -14.94 -0.51
CA ALA A 175 4.22 -16.04 0.04
C ALA A 175 5.71 -15.86 -0.29
N THR A 176 6.03 -15.35 -1.48
CA THR A 176 7.40 -15.02 -1.89
C THR A 176 8.00 -13.95 -0.99
N ALA A 177 7.28 -12.85 -0.73
CA ALA A 177 7.74 -11.80 0.19
C ALA A 177 8.05 -12.36 1.58
N ALA A 178 7.19 -13.24 2.11
CA ALA A 178 7.42 -13.91 3.38
C ALA A 178 8.68 -14.82 3.37
N ARG A 179 8.92 -15.57 2.29
CA ARG A 179 10.14 -16.40 2.13
C ARG A 179 11.42 -15.56 2.03
N LEU A 180 11.32 -14.31 1.58
CA LEU A 180 12.42 -13.34 1.59
C LEU A 180 12.64 -12.70 2.99
N GLY A 181 11.90 -13.14 4.02
CA GLY A 181 12.03 -12.64 5.39
C GLY A 181 11.24 -11.37 5.68
N ILE A 182 10.42 -10.90 4.73
CA ILE A 182 9.59 -9.71 4.91
C ILE A 182 8.41 -10.07 5.79
N SER A 183 8.42 -9.57 7.02
CA SER A 183 7.43 -9.85 8.06
C SER A 183 6.63 -8.61 8.50
N GLY A 184 6.91 -7.45 7.90
CA GLY A 184 6.26 -6.19 8.19
C GLY A 184 6.31 -5.26 6.99
N VAL A 185 5.37 -4.31 6.96
CA VAL A 185 5.18 -3.35 5.85
C VAL A 185 4.95 -1.93 6.37
N PRO A 186 5.32 -0.87 5.61
CA PRO A 186 5.91 -0.93 4.27
C PRO A 186 7.35 -1.45 4.30
N PHE A 187 7.75 -2.15 3.25
CA PHE A 187 9.13 -2.58 3.04
C PHE A 187 9.55 -2.17 1.63
N PHE A 188 10.65 -1.43 1.53
CA PHE A 188 11.16 -0.89 0.27
C PHE A 188 12.39 -1.70 -0.16
N ILE A 189 12.44 -2.08 -1.43
CA ILE A 189 13.56 -2.78 -2.03
C ILE A 189 14.07 -1.94 -3.20
N PHE A 190 15.28 -1.40 -3.06
CA PHE A 190 15.91 -0.55 -4.06
C PHE A 190 16.83 -1.41 -4.96
N ASP A 191 16.55 -1.43 -6.26
CA ASP A 191 17.20 -2.24 -7.31
C ASP A 191 17.36 -3.73 -6.95
N GLY A 192 16.43 -4.29 -6.16
CA GLY A 192 16.53 -5.68 -5.71
C GLY A 192 17.68 -5.95 -4.72
N ARG A 193 18.39 -4.91 -4.23
CA ARG A 193 19.63 -5.04 -3.46
C ARG A 193 19.52 -4.52 -2.03
N TYR A 194 18.99 -3.31 -1.86
CA TYR A 194 18.91 -2.67 -0.54
C TYR A 194 17.48 -2.73 0.00
N GLY A 195 17.30 -3.38 1.15
CA GLY A 195 16.02 -3.46 1.85
C GLY A 195 15.92 -2.41 2.96
N VAL A 196 14.78 -1.71 3.04
CA VAL A 196 14.46 -0.75 4.09
C VAL A 196 13.10 -1.11 4.67
N SER A 197 13.05 -1.36 5.98
CA SER A 197 11.83 -1.72 6.69
C SER A 197 11.18 -0.50 7.36
N GLY A 198 9.87 -0.40 7.26
CA GLY A 198 9.04 0.62 7.92
C GLY A 198 8.98 1.94 7.17
N ALA A 199 8.08 2.82 7.61
CA ALA A 199 7.85 4.14 7.02
C ALA A 199 8.96 5.13 7.44
N GLN A 200 10.19 4.89 7.00
CA GLN A 200 11.35 5.73 7.29
C GLN A 200 11.16 7.17 6.82
N ALA A 201 11.86 8.11 7.46
CA ALA A 201 11.85 9.52 7.12
C ALA A 201 12.32 9.74 5.66
N PRO A 202 11.84 10.78 4.95
CA PRO A 202 12.26 11.07 3.58
C PRO A 202 13.78 11.15 3.43
N GLU A 203 14.49 11.72 4.40
CA GLU A 203 15.95 11.87 4.40
C GLU A 203 16.66 10.52 4.38
N THR A 204 16.20 9.56 5.19
CA THR A 204 16.74 8.19 5.19
C THR A 204 16.49 7.49 3.85
N LEU A 205 15.32 7.69 3.24
CA LEU A 205 15.02 7.12 1.92
C LEU A 205 15.91 7.73 0.84
N VAL A 206 16.18 9.05 0.90
CA VAL A 206 17.13 9.74 0.02
C VAL A 206 18.55 9.17 0.14
N GLU A 207 19.04 8.97 1.37
CA GLU A 207 20.36 8.37 1.59
C GLU A 207 20.48 6.97 0.95
N VAL A 208 19.41 6.16 1.03
CA VAL A 208 19.39 4.83 0.42
C VAL A 208 19.30 4.91 -1.10
N ILE A 209 18.52 5.83 -1.65
CA ILE A 209 18.48 6.11 -3.10
C ILE A 209 19.89 6.44 -3.61
N ASP A 210 20.56 7.42 -2.98
CA ASP A 210 21.90 7.85 -3.39
C ASP A 210 22.91 6.71 -3.29
N LYS A 211 22.87 5.96 -2.18
CA LYS A 211 23.73 4.81 -1.98
C LYS A 211 23.51 3.75 -3.06
N THR A 212 22.26 3.51 -3.45
CA THR A 212 21.91 2.52 -4.49
C THR A 212 22.44 2.97 -5.86
N LEU A 213 22.35 4.25 -6.17
CA LEU A 213 22.82 4.83 -7.43
C LEU A 213 24.35 4.91 -7.52
N ALA A 214 25.03 5.03 -6.38
CA ALA A 214 26.50 5.09 -6.31
C ALA A 214 27.19 3.73 -6.45
N GLY A 215 26.45 2.61 -6.32
CA GLY A 215 27.00 1.25 -6.41
C GLY A 215 25.94 0.20 -6.53
#